data_AF-A0A0F9WBD3-F1
#
_entry.id   AF-A0A0F9WBD3-F1
#
_cell.length_a   1.000
_cell.length_b   1.000
_cell.length_c   1.000
_cell.angle_alpha   90.00
_cell.angle_beta   90.00
_cell.angle_gamma   90.00
#
_symmetry.space_group_name_H-M   'P 1'
#
loop_
_entity.id
_entity.type
_entity.pdbx_description
1 polymer ?
#
loop_
_entity_poly.entity_id
_entity_poly.type
_entity_poly.pdbx_seq_one_letter_code
_entity_poly.pdbx_strand_id
1 'polypeptide(L)'
;MRFVWPTVHKFPSLADYENYLESLKTIKEKVKCILNDVPDSNNLSNKEFVFLYLHYVHGFVVPPKLRKVLTDFESIRRMHQKLVEDEPEKYGPTSKAYLAHKATKEVAVMESVTLD
;
A
#
# COMPACT_ATOMS: atom_id res chain seq x y z
N MET A 1 -37.20 14.80 23.22
CA MET A 1 -36.48 13.51 23.01
C MET A 1 -35.00 13.83 22.82
N ARG A 2 -34.11 13.34 23.70
CA ARG A 2 -32.65 13.45 23.49
C ARG A 2 -32.20 12.21 22.72
N PHE A 3 -31.65 12.42 21.52
CA PHE A 3 -30.97 11.38 20.76
C PHE A 3 -29.67 11.02 21.49
N VAL A 4 -29.63 9.81 22.06
CA VAL A 4 -28.39 9.23 22.60
C VAL A 4 -27.79 8.42 21.46
N TRP A 5 -26.68 8.90 20.91
CA TRP A 5 -25.87 8.10 19.97
C TRP A 5 -25.23 6.94 20.74
N PRO A 6 -25.35 5.68 20.28
CA PRO A 6 -24.61 4.59 20.90
C PRO A 6 -23.16 4.66 20.40
N THR A 7 -22.33 5.46 21.06
CA THR A 7 -20.87 5.41 20.90
C THR A 7 -20.31 4.20 21.64
N VAL A 8 -20.61 3.00 21.14
CA VAL A 8 -19.83 1.82 21.50
C VAL A 8 -18.72 1.70 20.47
N HIS A 9 -17.68 2.53 20.60
CA HIS A 9 -16.38 2.17 20.03
C HIS A 9 -15.89 0.96 20.84
N LYS A 10 -16.25 -0.25 20.41
CA LYS A 10 -15.59 -1.46 20.94
C LYS A 10 -14.13 -1.32 20.56
N PHE A 11 -13.29 -1.08 21.56
CA PHE A 11 -11.85 -1.24 21.37
C PHE A 11 -11.61 -2.66 20.85
N PRO A 12 -10.82 -2.83 19.79
CA PRO A 12 -10.48 -4.16 19.30
C PRO A 12 -9.85 -4.95 20.44
N SER A 13 -10.18 -6.23 20.54
CA SER A 13 -9.56 -7.07 21.56
C SER A 13 -8.05 -7.18 21.31
N LEU A 14 -7.28 -7.51 22.35
CA LEU A 14 -5.84 -7.72 22.20
C LEU A 14 -5.53 -8.77 21.12
N ALA A 15 -6.34 -9.82 21.05
CA ALA A 15 -6.23 -10.86 20.02
C ALA A 15 -6.50 -10.31 18.61
N ASP A 16 -7.49 -9.43 18.43
CA ASP A 16 -7.75 -8.79 17.13
C ASP A 16 -6.57 -7.93 16.67
N TYR A 17 -5.93 -7.24 17.62
CA TYR A 17 -4.76 -6.42 17.34
C TYR A 17 -3.53 -7.27 16.99
N GLU A 18 -3.28 -8.36 17.71
CA GLU A 18 -2.20 -9.31 17.40
C GLU A 18 -2.38 -9.94 16.01
N ASN A 19 -3.59 -10.39 15.70
CA ASN A 19 -3.95 -10.93 14.37
C ASN A 19 -3.74 -9.89 13.26
N TYR A 20 -4.06 -8.63 13.52
CA TYR A 20 -3.81 -7.54 12.60
C TYR A 20 -2.31 -7.30 12.36
N LEU A 21 -1.51 -7.28 13.42
CA LEU A 21 -0.05 -7.14 13.30
C LEU A 21 0.59 -8.30 12.54
N GLU A 22 0.13 -9.53 12.78
CA GLU A 22 0.56 -10.70 12.04
C GLU A 22 0.20 -10.59 10.55
N SER A 23 -1.04 -10.19 10.26
CA SER A 23 -1.49 -9.95 8.88
C SER A 23 -0.61 -8.91 8.16
N LEU A 24 -0.22 -7.82 8.84
CA LEU A 24 0.69 -6.82 8.28
C LEU A 24 2.09 -7.39 8.00
N LYS A 25 2.62 -8.26 8.88
CA LYS A 25 3.91 -8.93 8.64
C LYS A 25 3.83 -9.81 7.40
N THR A 26 2.79 -10.62 7.26
CA THR A 26 2.57 -11.46 6.09
C THR A 26 2.44 -10.65 4.80
N ILE A 27 1.72 -9.53 4.82
CA ILE A 27 1.63 -8.61 3.67
C ILE A 27 3.01 -8.08 3.32
N LYS A 28 3.80 -7.61 4.30
CA LYS A 28 5.15 -7.09 4.08
C LYS A 28 6.05 -8.13 3.41
N GLU A 29 6.02 -9.39 3.86
CA GLU A 29 6.79 -10.47 3.26
C GLU A 29 6.38 -10.75 1.82
N LYS A 30 5.08 -10.82 1.54
CA LYS A 30 4.56 -11.01 0.17
C LYS A 30 4.95 -9.86 -0.76
N VAL A 31 4.88 -8.61 -0.28
CA VAL A 31 5.34 -7.44 -1.03
C VAL A 31 6.83 -7.55 -1.33
N LYS A 32 7.66 -7.95 -0.36
CA LYS A 32 9.09 -8.19 -0.58
C LYS A 32 9.33 -9.27 -1.64
N CYS A 33 8.60 -10.39 -1.60
CA CYS A 33 8.72 -11.44 -2.61
C CYS A 33 8.43 -10.88 -4.02
N ILE A 34 7.33 -10.15 -4.19
CA ILE A 34 6.96 -9.58 -5.50
C ILE A 34 8.03 -8.62 -6.02
N LEU A 35 8.55 -7.73 -5.16
CA LEU A 35 9.58 -6.75 -5.57
C LEU A 35 10.90 -7.43 -5.95
N ASN A 36 11.25 -8.55 -5.30
CA ASN A 36 12.45 -9.31 -5.63
C ASN A 36 12.26 -10.18 -6.89
N ASP A 37 11.10 -10.81 -7.03
CA ASP A 37 10.79 -11.75 -8.12
C ASP A 37 10.46 -11.01 -9.44
N VAL A 38 9.89 -9.80 -9.34
CA VAL A 38 9.47 -8.97 -10.47
C VAL A 38 10.08 -7.56 -10.31
N PRO A 39 11.36 -7.36 -10.69
CA PRO A 39 12.05 -6.08 -10.49
C PRO A 39 11.38 -4.88 -11.18
N ASP A 40 10.68 -5.11 -12.29
CA ASP A 40 9.94 -4.06 -13.01
C ASP A 40 8.77 -3.50 -12.18
N SER A 41 8.32 -4.24 -11.16
CA SER A 41 7.25 -3.81 -10.26
C SER A 41 7.62 -2.56 -9.44
N ASN A 42 8.91 -2.28 -9.24
CA ASN A 42 9.43 -1.08 -8.58
C ASN A 42 9.00 0.23 -9.29
N ASN A 43 8.69 0.15 -10.59
CA ASN A 43 8.31 1.30 -11.41
C ASN A 43 6.79 1.45 -11.58
N LEU A 44 6.00 0.51 -11.04
CA LEU A 44 4.55 0.55 -11.11
C LEU A 44 3.98 1.63 -10.20
N SER A 45 2.88 2.24 -10.61
CA SER A 45 2.10 3.05 -9.70
C SER A 45 1.57 2.20 -8.55
N ASN A 46 1.28 2.83 -7.41
CA ASN A 46 0.68 2.13 -6.27
C ASN A 46 -0.59 1.34 -6.63
N LYS A 47 -1.40 1.84 -7.57
CA LYS A 47 -2.61 1.14 -8.03
C LYS A 47 -2.24 -0.13 -8.79
N GLU A 48 -1.33 -0.02 -9.75
CA GLU A 48 -0.85 -1.16 -10.55
C GLU A 48 -0.13 -2.20 -9.68
N PHE A 49 0.66 -1.75 -8.70
CA PHE A 49 1.33 -2.65 -7.76
C PHE A 49 0.33 -3.43 -6.90
N VAL A 50 -0.73 -2.78 -6.41
CA VAL A 50 -1.81 -3.49 -5.70
C VAL A 50 -2.48 -4.51 -6.62
N PHE A 51 -2.77 -4.18 -7.88
CA PHE A 51 -3.30 -5.15 -8.84
C PHE A 51 -2.36 -6.33 -9.07
N LEU A 52 -1.05 -6.07 -9.23
CA LEU A 52 -0.03 -7.11 -9.35
C LEU A 52 -0.01 -8.01 -8.12
N TYR A 53 -0.04 -7.44 -6.92
CA TYR A 53 -0.10 -8.19 -5.67
C TYR A 53 -1.30 -9.14 -5.64
N LEU A 54 -2.49 -8.65 -5.99
CA LEU A 54 -3.70 -9.47 -6.01
C LEU A 54 -3.58 -10.62 -7.00
N HIS A 55 -3.08 -10.32 -8.20
CA HIS A 55 -2.87 -11.33 -9.23
C HIS A 55 -1.86 -12.39 -8.78
N TYR A 56 -0.72 -11.98 -8.23
CA TYR A 56 0.38 -12.86 -7.84
C TYR A 56 0.03 -13.73 -6.63
N VAL A 57 -0.67 -13.18 -5.65
CA VAL A 57 -0.97 -13.86 -4.38
C VAL A 57 -2.29 -14.64 -4.41
N HIS A 58 -3.30 -14.14 -5.14
CA HIS A 58 -4.67 -14.68 -5.10
C HIS A 58 -5.17 -15.22 -6.46
N GLY A 59 -4.45 -15.00 -7.56
CA GLY A 59 -4.90 -15.34 -8.91
C GLY A 59 -5.92 -14.36 -9.51
N PHE A 60 -6.25 -14.53 -10.80
CA PHE A 60 -7.11 -13.60 -11.57
C PHE A 60 -8.55 -13.47 -11.03
N VAL A 61 -9.01 -14.46 -10.26
CA VAL A 61 -10.38 -14.52 -9.75
C VAL A 61 -10.38 -14.08 -8.30
N VAL A 62 -10.56 -12.77 -8.06
CA VAL A 62 -10.91 -12.28 -6.72
C VAL A 62 -12.43 -12.50 -6.55
N PRO A 63 -12.87 -13.52 -5.78
CA PRO A 63 -14.29 -13.75 -5.57
C PRO A 63 -14.90 -12.52 -4.88
N PRO A 64 -16.17 -12.17 -5.14
CA PRO A 64 -16.83 -11.02 -4.51
C PRO A 64 -16.76 -11.04 -2.98
N LYS A 65 -16.67 -12.24 -2.38
CA LYS A 65 -16.51 -12.45 -0.94
C LYS A 65 -15.12 -12.04 -0.43
N LEU A 66 -14.06 -12.19 -1.24
CA LEU A 66 -12.73 -11.72 -0.88
C LEU A 66 -12.62 -10.19 -0.93
N ARG A 67 -13.48 -9.43 -1.63
CA ARG A 67 -13.46 -7.95 -1.52
C ARG A 67 -13.60 -7.43 -0.08
N LYS A 68 -14.23 -8.21 0.81
CA LYS A 68 -14.37 -7.90 2.24
C LYS A 68 -13.22 -8.44 3.10
N VAL A 69 -12.43 -9.39 2.58
CA VAL A 69 -11.32 -10.09 3.25
C VAL A 69 -9.96 -9.63 2.73
N LEU A 70 -9.93 -8.85 1.63
CA LEU A 70 -8.80 -8.05 1.21
C LEU A 70 -8.47 -7.12 2.37
N THR A 71 -7.55 -7.58 3.20
CA THR A 71 -6.80 -6.80 4.14
C THR A 71 -6.36 -5.56 3.37
N ASP A 72 -6.82 -4.42 3.88
CA ASP A 72 -7.00 -3.14 3.22
C ASP A 72 -6.04 -2.95 2.02
N PHE A 73 -6.55 -2.63 0.82
CA PHE A 73 -5.68 -2.22 -0.30
C PHE A 73 -4.69 -1.13 0.13
N GLU A 74 -5.13 -0.33 1.11
CA GLU A 74 -4.35 0.65 1.83
C GLU A 74 -3.18 0.04 2.63
N SER A 75 -3.34 -1.11 3.28
CA SER A 75 -2.25 -1.82 3.97
C SER A 75 -1.19 -2.32 2.98
N ILE A 76 -1.60 -2.88 1.84
CA ILE A 76 -0.66 -3.30 0.78
C ILE A 76 0.10 -2.08 0.25
N ARG A 77 -0.64 -1.01 -0.08
CA ARG A 77 -0.08 0.26 -0.55
C ARG A 77 0.91 0.86 0.45
N ARG A 78 0.55 0.91 1.74
CA ARG A 78 1.39 1.46 2.81
C ARG A 78 2.61 0.61 3.06
N MET A 79 2.51 -0.72 3.00
CA MET A 79 3.68 -1.60 3.14
C MET A 79 4.64 -1.45 1.97
N HIS A 80 4.14 -1.33 0.74
CA HIS A 80 4.95 -1.01 -0.44
C HIS A 80 5.69 0.32 -0.26
N GLN A 81 4.97 1.40 0.07
CA GLN A 81 5.59 2.71 0.32
C GLN A 81 6.63 2.66 1.44
N LYS A 82 6.30 2.02 2.55
CA LYS A 82 7.22 1.91 3.69
C LYS A 82 8.49 1.16 3.32
N LEU A 83 8.41 0.10 2.52
CA LEU A 83 9.61 -0.62 2.05
C LEU A 83 10.47 0.25 1.13
N VAL A 84 9.86 1.06 0.27
CA VAL A 84 10.57 2.03 -0.57
C VAL A 84 11.23 3.13 0.26
N GLU A 85 10.58 3.58 1.33
CA GLU A 85 11.14 4.56 2.26
C GLU A 85 12.28 3.99 3.11
N ASP A 86 12.12 2.74 3.60
CA ASP A 86 13.11 2.06 4.44
C ASP A 86 14.36 1.63 3.63
N GLU A 87 14.18 1.13 2.39
CA GLU A 87 15.24 0.57 1.54
C GLU A 87 15.16 1.12 0.09
N PRO A 88 15.37 2.43 -0.13
CA PRO A 88 15.15 3.08 -1.43
C PRO A 88 16.08 2.60 -2.53
N GLU A 89 17.31 2.21 -2.21
CA GLU A 89 18.28 1.70 -3.20
C GLU A 89 17.86 0.34 -3.77
N LYS A 90 17.07 -0.43 -3.01
CA LYS A 90 16.69 -1.81 -3.35
C LYS A 90 15.29 -1.90 -3.96
N TYR A 91 14.32 -1.18 -3.39
CA TYR A 91 12.92 -1.24 -3.81
C TYR A 91 12.43 0.05 -4.45
N GLY A 92 13.27 1.10 -4.51
CA GLY A 92 12.91 2.34 -5.17
C GLY A 92 12.78 2.19 -6.70
N PRO A 93 12.11 3.15 -7.35
CA PRO A 93 11.95 3.15 -8.80
C PRO A 93 13.31 3.24 -9.49
N THR A 94 13.56 2.31 -10.40
CA THR A 94 14.83 2.15 -11.13
C THR A 94 14.83 2.83 -12.50
N SER A 95 13.65 3.17 -13.04
CA SER A 95 13.51 3.79 -14.34
C SER A 95 13.81 5.29 -14.31
N LYS A 96 14.73 5.74 -15.18
CA LYS A 96 15.04 7.16 -15.38
C LYS A 96 13.81 7.99 -15.76
N ALA A 97 12.85 7.41 -16.49
CA ALA A 97 11.62 8.09 -16.89
C ALA A 97 10.69 8.35 -15.69
N TYR A 98 10.61 7.39 -14.76
CA TYR A 98 9.82 7.53 -13.54
C TYR A 98 10.42 8.59 -12.61
N LEU A 99 11.76 8.58 -12.47
CA LEU A 99 12.49 9.59 -11.70
C LEU A 99 12.33 11.00 -12.28
N ALA A 100 12.43 11.15 -13.60
CA ALA A 100 12.24 12.44 -14.27
C ALA A 100 10.82 12.99 -14.05
N HIS A 101 9.79 12.16 -14.25
CA HIS A 101 8.40 12.57 -14.05
C HIS A 101 8.09 12.91 -12.59
N LYS A 102 8.69 12.19 -11.63
CA LYS A 102 8.57 12.52 -10.20
C LYS A 102 9.19 13.89 -9.88
N ALA A 103 10.41 14.15 -10.37
CA ALA A 103 11.08 15.42 -10.19
C ALA A 103 10.27 16.59 -10.78
N THR A 104 9.68 16.41 -11.99
CA THR A 104 8.82 17.44 -12.61
C THR A 104 7.59 17.74 -11.74
N LYS A 105 6.97 16.73 -11.13
CA LYS A 105 5.83 16.92 -10.22
C LYS A 105 6.22 17.66 -8.95
N GLU A 106 7.36 17.33 -8.34
CA GLU A 106 7.83 17.98 -7.12
C GLU A 106 8.10 19.47 -7.34
N VAL A 107 8.72 19.83 -8.48
CA VAL A 107 8.92 21.23 -8.88
C VAL A 107 7.58 21.95 -9.04
N ALA A 108 6.62 21.37 -9.77
CA ALA A 108 5.30 21.98 -9.96
C ALA A 108 4.53 22.19 -8.65
N VAL A 109 4.68 21.28 -7.68
CA VAL A 109 4.09 21.44 -6.35
C VAL A 109 4.76 22.57 -5.58
N MET A 110 6.10 22.64 -5.55
CA MET A 110 6.81 23.73 -4.88
C MET A 110 6.44 25.09 -5.48
N GLU A 111 6.39 25.20 -6.80
CA GLU A 111 5.98 26.42 -7.50
C GLU A 111 4.56 26.85 -7.09
N SER A 112 3.62 25.90 -6.99
CA SER A 112 2.25 26.18 -6.55
C SER A 112 2.13 26.63 -5.09
N VAL A 113 3.01 26.15 -4.21
CA VAL A 113 3.04 26.53 -2.78
C VAL A 113 3.66 27.92 -2.59
N THR A 114 4.55 28.34 -3.48
CA THR A 114 5.18 29.67 -3.45
C THR A 114 4.38 30.77 -4.15
N LEU A 115 3.29 30.41 -4.84
CA LEU A 115 2.41 31.35 -5.55
C LEU A 115 1.21 31.82 -4.70
N ASP A 116 1.10 31.36 -3.45
CA ASP A 116 0.23 31.90 -2.39
C ASP A 116 1.04 32.78 -1.41
#